data_AF-A0A6G2V4W2-F1
#
_entry.id   AF-A0A6G2V4W2-F1
#
_cell.length_a   1.000
_cell.length_b   1.000
_cell.length_c   1.000
_cell.angle_alpha   90.00
_cell.angle_beta   90.00
_cell.angle_gamma   90.00
#
_symmetry.space_group_name_H-M   'P 1'
#
loop_
_entity.id
_entity.type
_entity.pdbx_description
1 polymer ?
#
loop_
_entity_poly.entity_id
_entity_poly.type
_entity_poly.pdbx_seq_one_letter_code
_entity_poly.pdbx_strand_id
1 'polypeptide(L)'
;MLTPVRYARGVLTALAAGALALAGTQAAVADGGVKCPPGTQVCDITAEDPGEPGDDGSGGGTGGGSGGGRKCHRENGQEIPCYVPGLGFWNESCYWTLLDPQPPADDFIIWGNHKPDEGDIYHPTNCPDFPYKGAGTFVPRDTFFPNGTIGKDAGPTPAELAERAVAQMTLKGADIGIAPEQGRTGLVGLPVWMWNKQHPNTTGPQARTVTAGAVSVTATAKVSKVVWNMGDGSSVTCTKPGEPYQASYGKRESPDCGHVYRHTSRGEAGNKFKVTATSTWTIHWEGGGESGDLTETRESATTVAIGELQVVG
;
A
#
# COMPACT_ATOMS: atom_id res chain seq x y z
N MET A 1 65.24 -46.30 -53.83
CA MET A 1 64.70 -46.19 -55.20
C MET A 1 63.20 -46.47 -55.15
N LEU A 2 62.41 -45.47 -55.56
CA LEU A 2 61.08 -45.49 -56.22
C LEU A 2 59.96 -46.44 -55.71
N THR A 3 58.93 -45.80 -55.11
CA THR A 3 57.46 -45.74 -55.45
C THR A 3 56.79 -46.82 -56.35
N PRO A 4 55.43 -46.91 -56.48
CA PRO A 4 54.31 -46.24 -55.75
C PRO A 4 52.99 -47.08 -55.53
N VAL A 5 51.98 -46.38 -55.00
CA VAL A 5 50.49 -46.50 -55.08
C VAL A 5 49.76 -47.58 -54.26
N ARG A 6 48.82 -47.15 -53.39
CA ARG A 6 47.47 -47.72 -53.27
C ARG A 6 46.44 -46.76 -52.66
N TYR A 7 45.19 -47.04 -53.05
CA TYR A 7 43.94 -46.27 -53.05
C TYR A 7 43.37 -45.77 -51.71
N ALA A 8 42.58 -44.71 -51.82
CA ALA A 8 41.71 -44.10 -50.81
C ALA A 8 40.44 -44.91 -50.50
N ARG A 9 39.95 -44.81 -49.25
CA ARG A 9 38.56 -45.13 -48.85
C ARG A 9 38.14 -44.30 -47.62
N GLY A 10 37.08 -43.50 -47.82
CA GLY A 10 35.84 -43.50 -47.01
C GLY A 10 35.90 -43.11 -45.53
N VAL A 11 35.37 -41.92 -45.24
CA VAL A 11 35.09 -41.32 -43.93
C VAL A 11 33.94 -42.05 -43.20
N LEU A 12 34.13 -42.32 -41.91
CA LEU A 12 33.09 -42.63 -40.92
C LEU A 12 33.67 -42.43 -39.52
N THR A 13 33.34 -41.32 -38.85
CA THR A 13 33.47 -41.19 -37.40
C THR A 13 32.30 -40.40 -36.86
N ALA A 14 31.48 -41.10 -36.07
CA ALA A 14 30.43 -40.58 -35.24
C ALA A 14 30.90 -40.54 -33.77
N LEU A 15 30.27 -39.65 -33.00
CA LEU A 15 30.08 -39.63 -31.54
C LEU A 15 31.28 -39.28 -30.64
N ALA A 16 31.21 -38.08 -30.04
CA ALA A 16 31.10 -37.94 -28.58
C ALA A 16 30.64 -36.53 -28.21
N ALA A 17 29.65 -36.47 -27.33
CA ALA A 17 28.94 -35.27 -26.88
C ALA A 17 29.82 -34.33 -26.04
N GLY A 18 29.91 -33.06 -26.46
CA GLY A 18 30.42 -31.97 -25.64
C GLY A 18 29.25 -31.15 -25.09
N ALA A 19 28.89 -31.38 -23.83
CA ALA A 19 27.97 -30.51 -23.09
C ALA A 19 28.75 -29.27 -22.62
N LEU A 20 28.77 -28.21 -23.44
CA LEU A 20 29.09 -26.87 -22.96
C LEU A 20 27.84 -26.29 -22.28
N ALA A 21 27.78 -26.40 -20.95
CA ALA A 21 26.91 -25.57 -20.15
C ALA A 21 27.49 -24.14 -20.15
N LEU A 22 26.98 -23.29 -21.03
CA LEU A 22 27.10 -21.84 -20.88
C LEU A 22 26.32 -21.47 -19.61
N ALA A 23 27.05 -21.26 -18.51
CA ALA A 23 26.53 -20.59 -17.33
C ALA A 23 26.17 -19.15 -17.74
N GLY A 24 24.93 -18.96 -18.17
CA GLY A 24 24.34 -17.64 -18.26
C GLY A 24 24.26 -17.10 -16.84
N THR A 25 25.07 -16.09 -16.53
CA THR A 25 24.84 -15.23 -15.37
C THR A 25 23.50 -14.53 -15.59
N GLN A 26 22.41 -15.15 -15.12
CA GLN A 26 21.18 -14.41 -14.90
C GLN A 26 21.49 -13.42 -13.77
N ALA A 27 21.48 -12.14 -14.10
CA ALA A 27 21.33 -11.12 -13.09
C ALA A 27 20.02 -11.44 -12.34
N ALA A 28 20.13 -11.77 -11.06
CA ALA A 28 18.97 -11.85 -10.19
C ALA A 28 18.39 -10.44 -10.09
N VAL A 29 17.38 -10.15 -10.89
CA VAL A 29 16.54 -8.97 -10.70
C VAL A 29 15.64 -9.31 -9.54
N ALA A 30 15.86 -8.66 -8.39
CA ALA A 30 14.93 -8.70 -7.28
C ALA A 30 13.66 -7.93 -7.71
N ASP A 31 12.76 -8.63 -8.39
CA ASP A 31 11.44 -8.11 -8.78
C ASP A 31 10.53 -8.21 -7.55
N GLY A 32 10.66 -7.26 -6.62
CA GLY A 32 9.86 -7.16 -5.39
C GLY A 32 8.44 -6.63 -5.62
N GLY A 33 7.79 -7.05 -6.71
CA GLY A 33 6.44 -6.62 -7.08
C GLY A 33 5.44 -7.76 -6.95
N VAL A 34 4.57 -7.69 -5.94
CA VAL A 34 3.43 -8.60 -5.80
C VAL A 34 2.51 -8.44 -7.01
N LYS A 35 2.36 -9.50 -7.82
CA LYS A 35 1.54 -9.49 -9.03
C LYS A 35 0.22 -10.23 -8.78
N CYS A 36 -0.80 -9.51 -8.35
CA CYS A 36 -2.15 -10.04 -8.21
C CYS A 36 -2.86 -10.10 -9.58
N PRO A 37 -3.51 -11.22 -9.96
CA PRO A 37 -4.29 -11.31 -11.20
C PRO A 37 -5.55 -10.40 -11.18
N PRO A 38 -6.00 -9.87 -12.33
CA PRO A 38 -7.17 -8.99 -12.40
C PRO A 38 -8.47 -9.75 -12.06
N GLY A 39 -9.23 -9.24 -11.08
CA GLY A 39 -10.57 -9.72 -10.73
C GLY A 39 -10.79 -10.16 -9.27
N THR A 40 -9.75 -10.14 -8.43
CA THR A 40 -9.81 -10.67 -7.05
C THR A 40 -9.81 -9.53 -6.02
N GLN A 41 -10.68 -9.59 -5.01
CA GLN A 41 -10.81 -8.56 -3.96
C GLN A 41 -9.88 -8.78 -2.74
N VAL A 42 -9.23 -9.94 -2.65
CA VAL A 42 -8.27 -10.28 -1.60
C VAL A 42 -7.03 -10.87 -2.27
N CYS A 43 -5.86 -10.30 -1.98
CA CYS A 43 -4.57 -10.83 -2.40
C CYS A 43 -3.89 -11.37 -1.13
N ASP A 44 -3.94 -12.69 -0.94
CA ASP A 44 -3.35 -13.34 0.23
C ASP A 44 -1.84 -13.48 0.00
N ILE A 45 -1.06 -12.72 0.75
CA ILE A 45 0.41 -12.79 0.78
C ILE A 45 0.78 -13.51 2.07
N THR A 46 0.98 -14.82 1.97
CA THR A 46 1.60 -15.60 3.05
C THR A 46 3.10 -15.61 2.81
N ALA A 47 3.85 -14.94 3.69
CA ALA A 47 5.31 -15.03 3.72
C ALA A 47 5.69 -16.37 4.36
N GLU A 48 6.31 -17.26 3.59
CA GLU A 48 6.99 -18.44 4.13
C GLU A 48 8.27 -17.99 4.85
N ASP A 49 8.47 -18.42 6.09
CA ASP A 49 9.70 -18.21 6.87
C ASP A 49 10.91 -18.81 6.13
N PRO A 50 11.96 -18.03 5.79
CA PRO A 50 13.23 -18.60 5.39
C PRO A 50 14.06 -18.95 6.65
N GLY A 51 14.68 -20.14 6.61
CA GLY A 51 15.44 -20.72 7.72
C GLY A 51 16.67 -19.93 8.20
N GLU A 52 17.28 -20.48 9.26
CA GLU A 52 18.37 -19.92 10.08
C GLU A 52 19.53 -19.23 9.32
N PRO A 53 20.11 -18.14 9.86
CA PRO A 53 21.17 -17.38 9.21
C PRO A 53 22.58 -17.90 9.52
N GLY A 54 23.44 -17.88 8.50
CA GLY A 54 24.89 -17.88 8.64
C GLY A 54 25.43 -16.47 8.90
N ASP A 55 26.55 -16.43 9.61
CA ASP A 55 27.31 -15.27 10.10
C ASP A 55 27.86 -14.39 8.97
N ASP A 56 28.02 -13.08 9.26
CA ASP A 56 29.08 -12.16 8.80
C ASP A 56 28.59 -10.69 8.64
N GLY A 57 29.15 -9.80 9.47
CA GLY A 57 29.81 -8.59 8.99
C GLY A 57 29.02 -7.28 8.76
N SER A 58 29.02 -6.42 9.80
CA SER A 58 29.28 -4.96 9.81
C SER A 58 28.90 -4.08 8.61
N GLY A 59 28.07 -3.05 8.84
CA GLY A 59 27.97 -1.87 7.96
C GLY A 59 26.81 -0.94 8.32
N GLY A 60 27.13 0.23 8.89
CA GLY A 60 26.16 1.25 9.25
C GLY A 60 25.50 1.93 8.05
N GLY A 61 24.22 2.30 8.22
CA GLY A 61 23.47 3.09 7.26
C GLY A 61 22.14 3.54 7.86
N THR A 62 22.05 4.82 8.20
CA THR A 62 20.80 5.52 8.52
C THR A 62 19.93 5.60 7.26
N GLY A 63 18.71 5.05 7.32
CA GLY A 63 17.72 5.15 6.26
C GLY A 63 16.37 4.66 6.76
N GLY A 64 15.35 5.51 6.65
CA GLY A 64 14.01 5.27 7.17
C GLY A 64 13.14 4.34 6.33
N GLY A 65 12.03 3.96 6.95
CA GLY A 65 10.83 3.41 6.31
C GLY A 65 10.89 1.91 6.05
N SER A 66 10.13 1.13 6.82
CA SER A 66 9.09 0.24 6.28
C SER A 66 8.48 -0.58 7.41
N GLY A 67 7.19 -0.85 7.28
CA GLY A 67 6.32 -1.44 8.28
C GLY A 67 6.83 -2.77 8.84
N GLY A 68 6.94 -2.79 10.15
CA GLY A 68 6.87 -3.98 10.97
C GLY A 68 6.27 -3.52 12.29
N GLY A 69 5.19 -4.15 12.73
CA GLY A 69 4.59 -3.90 14.03
C GLY A 69 5.65 -3.74 15.12
N ARG A 70 5.38 -2.87 16.11
CA ARG A 70 6.36 -2.58 17.17
C ARG A 70 6.87 -3.89 17.76
N LYS A 71 8.18 -4.14 17.59
CA LYS A 71 8.84 -5.34 18.09
C LYS A 71 9.19 -5.12 19.55
N CYS A 72 8.87 -6.11 20.38
CA CYS A 72 9.27 -6.09 21.78
C CYS A 72 10.62 -6.75 21.91
N HIS A 73 11.43 -6.18 22.80
CA HIS A 73 12.77 -6.70 23.07
C HIS A 73 12.92 -6.91 24.56
N ARG A 74 13.71 -7.92 24.90
CA ARG A 74 14.24 -8.14 26.24
C ARG A 74 15.45 -7.23 26.48
N GLU A 75 15.90 -7.12 27.73
CA GLU A 75 17.09 -6.30 28.06
C GLU A 75 18.35 -6.75 27.28
N ASN A 76 18.48 -8.05 27.02
CA ASN A 76 19.59 -8.61 26.24
C ASN A 76 19.49 -8.35 24.72
N GLY A 77 18.49 -7.60 24.26
CA GLY A 77 18.24 -7.29 22.85
C GLY A 77 17.47 -8.37 22.09
N GLN A 78 17.13 -9.50 22.73
CA GLN A 78 16.36 -10.57 22.11
C GLN A 78 14.96 -10.08 21.74
N GLU A 79 14.58 -10.23 20.47
CA GLU A 79 13.21 -9.99 20.00
C GLU A 79 12.25 -11.03 20.58
N ILE A 80 11.12 -10.56 21.10
CA ILE A 80 10.08 -11.38 21.72
C ILE A 80 8.69 -10.88 21.32
N PRO A 81 7.67 -11.75 21.39
CA PRO A 81 6.29 -11.33 21.15
C PRO A 81 5.85 -10.29 22.19
N CYS A 82 5.28 -9.19 21.73
CA CYS A 82 4.71 -8.18 22.63
C CYS A 82 3.44 -8.62 23.35
N TYR A 83 2.80 -9.69 22.88
CA TYR A 83 1.71 -10.36 23.58
C TYR A 83 1.87 -11.88 23.44
N VAL A 84 1.69 -12.59 24.55
CA VAL A 84 1.67 -14.05 24.56
C VAL A 84 0.37 -14.51 25.22
N PRO A 85 -0.46 -15.33 24.55
CA PRO A 85 -1.65 -15.91 25.16
C PRO A 85 -1.31 -16.61 26.48
N GLY A 86 -2.01 -16.26 27.55
CA GLY A 86 -1.78 -16.80 28.89
C GLY A 86 -0.68 -16.11 29.71
N LEU A 87 0.21 -15.31 29.11
CA LEU A 87 1.16 -14.46 29.84
C LEU A 87 0.79 -12.97 29.79
N GLY A 88 0.06 -12.55 28.75
CA GLY A 88 -0.41 -11.18 28.60
C GLY A 88 0.56 -10.29 27.79
N PHE A 89 0.54 -9.00 28.06
CA PHE A 89 1.29 -7.96 27.35
C PHE A 89 2.69 -7.78 27.92
N TRP A 90 3.70 -7.78 27.05
CA TRP A 90 5.05 -7.42 27.41
C TRP A 90 5.12 -5.92 27.72
N ASN A 91 5.73 -5.60 28.86
CA ASN A 91 6.38 -4.33 29.10
C ASN A 91 7.90 -4.56 29.14
N GLU A 92 8.68 -3.50 29.32
CA GLU A 92 10.16 -3.52 29.34
C GLU A 92 10.83 -4.60 30.22
N SER A 93 10.12 -5.29 31.12
CA SER A 93 10.68 -6.34 31.99
C SER A 93 9.81 -7.58 32.24
N CYS A 94 8.49 -7.50 32.01
CA CYS A 94 7.52 -8.52 32.40
C CYS A 94 6.35 -8.60 31.41
N TYR A 95 5.74 -9.77 31.33
CA TYR A 95 4.41 -9.99 30.79
C TYR A 95 3.33 -9.78 31.86
N TRP A 96 2.27 -9.07 31.48
CA TRP A 96 1.18 -8.66 32.36
C TRP A 96 -0.19 -9.00 31.77
N THR A 97 -1.05 -9.63 32.54
CA THR A 97 -2.44 -9.92 32.17
C THR A 97 -3.40 -8.96 32.83
N LEU A 98 -4.47 -8.59 32.13
CA LEU A 98 -5.55 -7.80 32.73
C LEU A 98 -6.17 -8.63 33.87
N LEU A 99 -6.30 -8.02 35.06
CA LEU A 99 -6.94 -8.69 36.19
C LEU A 99 -8.46 -8.71 35.97
N ASP A 100 -9.05 -9.90 35.85
CA ASP A 100 -10.49 -10.07 35.62
C ASP A 100 -11.09 -11.00 36.69
N PRO A 101 -12.02 -10.53 37.56
CA PRO A 101 -12.59 -9.18 37.58
C PRO A 101 -11.64 -8.11 38.14
N GLN A 102 -11.81 -6.86 37.71
CA GLN A 102 -11.11 -5.72 38.28
C GLN A 102 -11.47 -5.55 39.77
N PRO A 103 -10.52 -5.14 40.63
CA PRO A 103 -10.78 -4.90 42.05
C PRO A 103 -11.84 -3.80 42.25
N PRO A 104 -12.57 -3.82 43.37
CA PRO A 104 -13.50 -2.76 43.73
C PRO A 104 -12.87 -1.37 43.62
N ALA A 105 -13.61 -0.40 43.06
CA ALA A 105 -13.11 0.95 42.79
C ALA A 105 -12.69 1.72 44.05
N ASP A 106 -13.13 1.29 45.23
CA ASP A 106 -12.79 1.84 46.54
C ASP A 106 -11.59 1.14 47.21
N ASP A 107 -10.97 0.15 46.56
CA ASP A 107 -9.78 -0.54 47.06
C ASP A 107 -8.51 0.32 46.86
N PHE A 108 -8.27 1.19 47.85
CA PHE A 108 -7.10 2.07 47.89
C PHE A 108 -5.76 1.32 47.92
N ILE A 109 -5.72 0.05 48.32
CA ILE A 109 -4.46 -0.71 48.38
C ILE A 109 -3.94 -1.04 46.98
N ILE A 110 -4.85 -1.30 46.04
CA ILE A 110 -4.50 -1.70 44.67
C ILE A 110 -4.58 -0.52 43.70
N TRP A 111 -5.63 0.31 43.81
CA TRP A 111 -5.80 1.48 42.96
C TRP A 111 -4.92 2.67 43.38
N GLY A 112 -4.49 2.72 44.65
CA GLY A 112 -3.80 3.90 45.18
C GLY A 112 -4.66 5.15 45.03
N ASN A 113 -4.11 6.18 44.38
CA ASN A 113 -4.85 7.42 44.08
C ASN A 113 -5.57 7.41 42.71
N HIS A 114 -5.55 6.29 42.00
CA HIS A 114 -6.15 6.17 40.67
C HIS A 114 -7.59 5.68 40.71
N LYS A 115 -8.29 5.91 39.61
CA LYS A 115 -9.68 5.49 39.43
C LYS A 115 -9.84 4.57 38.23
N PRO A 116 -10.88 3.73 38.20
CA PRO A 116 -11.14 2.82 37.07
C PRO A 116 -11.38 3.48 35.70
N ASP A 117 -11.64 4.79 35.64
CA ASP A 117 -11.75 5.54 34.39
C ASP A 117 -10.40 6.02 33.84
N GLU A 118 -9.33 5.94 34.64
CA GLU A 118 -7.97 6.37 34.29
C GLU A 118 -7.10 5.23 33.74
N GLY A 119 -7.48 3.97 34.00
CA GLY A 119 -6.71 2.78 33.66
C GLY A 119 -7.25 1.51 34.32
N ASP A 120 -6.47 0.43 34.23
CA ASP A 120 -6.85 -0.88 34.77
C ASP A 120 -5.70 -1.48 35.60
N ILE A 121 -6.05 -2.42 36.47
CA ILE A 121 -5.11 -3.23 37.24
C ILE A 121 -4.67 -4.46 36.43
N TYR A 122 -3.37 -4.70 36.38
CA TYR A 122 -2.78 -5.86 35.70
C TYR A 122 -1.99 -6.74 36.67
N HIS A 123 -2.04 -8.05 36.44
CA HIS A 123 -1.30 -9.07 37.16
C HIS A 123 0.01 -9.43 36.44
N PRO A 124 1.18 -9.37 37.11
CA PRO A 124 2.44 -9.78 36.51
C PRO A 124 2.49 -11.30 36.41
N THR A 125 2.56 -11.82 35.18
CA THR A 125 2.48 -13.26 34.93
C THR A 125 3.84 -13.92 34.71
N ASN A 126 4.74 -13.23 34.01
CA ASN A 126 6.10 -13.72 33.79
C ASN A 126 7.08 -12.56 33.69
N CYS A 127 8.10 -12.55 34.54
CA CYS A 127 9.05 -11.44 34.68
C CYS A 127 10.47 -11.93 34.43
N PRO A 128 10.82 -12.27 33.17
CA PRO A 128 12.04 -12.97 32.90
C PRO A 128 13.26 -12.03 32.86
N ASP A 129 13.04 -10.70 32.80
CA ASP A 129 14.07 -9.65 32.92
C ASP A 129 14.05 -8.97 34.31
N PHE A 130 13.51 -9.66 35.32
CA PHE A 130 13.53 -9.24 36.73
C PHE A 130 14.71 -9.87 37.49
N PRO A 131 15.37 -9.16 38.44
CA PRO A 131 15.16 -7.77 38.81
C PRO A 131 15.73 -6.81 37.77
N TYR A 132 14.90 -5.86 37.32
CA TYR A 132 15.36 -4.76 36.51
C TYR A 132 16.44 -3.98 37.26
N LYS A 133 17.49 -3.51 36.58
CA LYS A 133 18.63 -2.82 37.20
C LYS A 133 18.16 -1.72 38.16
N GLY A 134 18.38 -1.93 39.46
CA GLY A 134 18.04 -1.00 40.53
C GLY A 134 16.69 -1.23 41.21
N ALA A 135 15.85 -2.16 40.74
CA ALA A 135 14.68 -2.63 41.47
C ALA A 135 15.12 -3.65 42.52
N GLY A 136 14.67 -3.47 43.77
CA GLY A 136 14.96 -4.40 44.86
C GLY A 136 14.42 -5.81 44.61
N THR A 137 14.62 -6.72 45.57
CA THR A 137 14.25 -8.15 45.49
C THR A 137 12.73 -8.44 45.51
N PHE A 138 11.87 -7.46 45.24
CA PHE A 138 10.42 -7.61 45.37
C PHE A 138 9.79 -7.95 44.02
N VAL A 139 9.23 -9.15 43.92
CA VAL A 139 8.44 -9.57 42.76
C VAL A 139 7.31 -8.55 42.51
N PRO A 140 7.10 -8.09 41.28
CA PRO A 140 5.98 -7.21 40.96
C PRO A 140 4.67 -7.84 41.43
N ARG A 141 3.74 -7.03 41.94
CA ARG A 141 2.37 -7.44 42.28
C ARG A 141 1.39 -6.78 41.32
N ASP A 142 0.11 -7.05 41.52
CA ASP A 142 -0.99 -6.37 40.83
C ASP A 142 -0.76 -4.85 40.86
N THR A 143 -0.72 -4.24 39.69
CA THR A 143 -0.29 -2.85 39.50
C THR A 143 -1.24 -2.13 38.57
N PHE A 144 -1.57 -0.88 38.89
CA PHE A 144 -2.31 0.01 38.02
C PHE A 144 -1.47 0.43 36.82
N PHE A 145 -2.03 0.29 35.62
CA PHE A 145 -1.50 0.86 34.39
C PHE A 145 -2.50 1.87 33.83
N PRO A 146 -2.08 3.13 33.57
CA PRO A 146 -2.94 4.09 32.90
C PRO A 146 -3.35 3.58 31.52
N ASN A 147 -4.52 4.03 31.06
CA ASN A 147 -5.05 3.67 29.75
C ASN A 147 -4.02 3.89 28.62
N GLY A 148 -3.77 2.83 27.84
CA GLY A 148 -2.85 2.86 26.70
C GLY A 148 -1.35 2.81 27.03
N THR A 149 -0.97 2.61 28.29
CA THR A 149 0.46 2.49 28.68
C THR A 149 1.01 1.08 28.50
N ILE A 150 0.18 0.06 28.72
CA ILE A 150 0.53 -1.35 28.56
C ILE A 150 -0.09 -1.94 27.30
N GLY A 151 0.62 -2.87 26.67
CA GLY A 151 0.20 -3.42 25.37
C GLY A 151 0.30 -2.42 24.21
N LYS A 152 0.87 -1.22 24.44
CA LYS A 152 1.13 -0.24 23.38
C LYS A 152 1.92 -0.90 22.25
N ASP A 153 2.99 -1.61 22.58
CA ASP A 153 3.84 -2.26 21.59
C ASP A 153 3.25 -3.60 21.12
N ALA A 154 2.19 -4.08 21.78
CA ALA A 154 1.52 -5.34 21.47
C ALA A 154 0.43 -5.26 20.42
N GLY A 155 0.29 -4.10 19.79
CA GLY A 155 -0.64 -3.85 18.72
C GLY A 155 0.05 -3.38 17.45
N PRO A 156 -0.69 -3.39 16.32
CA PRO A 156 -0.26 -2.68 15.13
C PRO A 156 0.09 -1.22 15.45
N THR A 157 1.11 -0.70 14.79
CA THR A 157 1.49 0.71 14.84
C THR A 157 0.33 1.60 14.36
N PRO A 158 0.29 2.90 14.74
CA PRO A 158 -0.68 3.83 14.19
C PRO A 158 -0.66 3.88 12.65
N ALA A 159 0.51 3.77 12.02
CA ALA A 159 0.63 3.69 10.56
C ALA A 159 -0.02 2.42 9.97
N GLU A 160 0.18 1.26 10.58
CA GLU A 160 -0.49 0.01 10.16
C GLU A 160 -2.02 0.09 10.36
N LEU A 161 -2.48 0.78 11.42
CA LEU A 161 -3.91 1.05 11.62
C LEU A 161 -4.46 2.02 10.56
N ALA A 162 -3.67 3.00 10.12
CA ALA A 162 -4.02 3.90 9.04
C ALA A 162 -4.18 3.16 7.70
N GLU A 163 -3.26 2.26 7.37
CA GLU A 163 -3.37 1.40 6.17
C GLU A 163 -4.62 0.52 6.23
N ARG A 164 -4.94 -0.07 7.39
CA ARG A 164 -6.18 -0.83 7.59
C ARG A 164 -7.42 0.06 7.43
N ALA A 165 -7.38 1.30 7.91
CA ALA A 165 -8.48 2.26 7.74
C ALA A 165 -8.67 2.60 6.25
N VAL A 166 -7.59 2.79 5.50
CA VAL A 166 -7.63 3.01 4.04
C VAL A 166 -8.18 1.79 3.30
N ALA A 167 -7.79 0.58 3.69
CA ALA A 167 -8.31 -0.65 3.10
C ALA A 167 -9.82 -0.83 3.28
N GLN A 168 -10.42 -0.24 4.32
CA GLN A 168 -11.87 -0.21 4.55
C GLN A 168 -12.62 0.93 3.83
N MET A 169 -11.89 1.80 3.11
CA MET A 169 -12.50 2.83 2.27
C MET A 169 -12.89 2.26 0.91
N THR A 170 -13.88 2.89 0.27
CA THR A 170 -14.31 2.51 -1.08
C THR A 170 -13.84 3.56 -2.08
N LEU A 171 -12.53 3.75 -2.16
CA LEU A 171 -11.90 4.69 -3.09
C LEU A 171 -11.98 4.17 -4.52
N LYS A 172 -12.62 4.91 -5.41
CA LYS A 172 -12.77 4.58 -6.83
C LYS A 172 -11.93 5.51 -7.72
N GLY A 173 -11.75 5.10 -8.98
CA GLY A 173 -11.27 5.99 -10.03
C GLY A 173 -12.28 7.09 -10.33
N ALA A 174 -11.95 7.97 -11.27
CA ALA A 174 -12.87 9.01 -11.70
C ALA A 174 -14.18 8.40 -12.22
N ASP A 175 -15.32 8.97 -11.82
CA ASP A 175 -16.57 8.76 -12.56
C ASP A 175 -16.51 9.69 -13.77
N ILE A 176 -16.00 9.15 -14.87
CA ILE A 176 -15.66 9.91 -16.05
C ILE A 176 -16.91 10.50 -16.68
N GLY A 177 -16.99 11.83 -16.69
CA GLY A 177 -17.75 12.60 -17.64
C GLY A 177 -16.84 13.07 -18.78
N ILE A 178 -17.31 12.95 -20.01
CA ILE A 178 -16.58 13.37 -21.20
C ILE A 178 -17.55 13.94 -22.23
N ALA A 179 -17.15 15.04 -22.89
CA ALA A 179 -17.85 15.60 -24.02
C ALA A 179 -16.89 15.71 -25.21
N PRO A 180 -17.22 15.16 -26.39
CA PRO A 180 -18.48 14.48 -26.72
C PRO A 180 -18.67 13.17 -25.96
N GLU A 181 -19.93 12.85 -25.65
CA GLU A 181 -20.30 11.64 -24.93
C GLU A 181 -19.95 10.37 -25.71
N GLN A 182 -19.89 9.23 -25.01
CA GLN A 182 -19.68 7.94 -25.68
C GLN A 182 -20.73 7.70 -26.76
N GLY A 183 -20.27 7.24 -27.94
CA GLY A 183 -21.15 7.03 -29.11
C GLY A 183 -21.36 8.28 -29.96
N ARG A 184 -20.87 9.45 -29.53
CA ARG A 184 -20.78 10.66 -30.34
C ARG A 184 -19.33 10.82 -30.85
N THR A 185 -19.20 11.53 -31.98
CA THR A 185 -17.90 11.77 -32.62
C THR A 185 -17.49 13.22 -32.40
N GLY A 186 -16.32 13.41 -31.79
CA GLY A 186 -15.62 14.69 -31.74
C GLY A 186 -14.92 14.98 -33.04
N LEU A 187 -14.46 16.22 -33.20
CA LEU A 187 -13.74 16.64 -34.38
C LEU A 187 -12.33 17.05 -34.01
N VAL A 188 -11.37 16.73 -34.89
CA VAL A 188 -10.02 17.29 -34.82
C VAL A 188 -10.10 18.81 -34.71
N GLY A 189 -9.33 19.38 -33.79
CA GLY A 189 -9.30 20.82 -33.53
C GLY A 189 -10.47 21.36 -32.70
N LEU A 190 -11.43 20.54 -32.29
CA LEU A 190 -12.45 20.92 -31.30
C LEU A 190 -12.11 20.37 -29.91
N PRO A 191 -12.39 21.13 -28.84
CA PRO A 191 -12.07 20.72 -27.48
C PRO A 191 -12.96 19.57 -27.01
N VAL A 192 -12.31 18.55 -26.46
CA VAL A 192 -12.92 17.50 -25.64
C VAL A 192 -12.85 17.95 -24.19
N TRP A 193 -13.99 17.97 -23.51
CA TRP A 193 -14.09 18.29 -22.09
C TRP A 193 -14.09 17.01 -21.28
N MET A 194 -13.44 17.01 -20.12
CA MET A 194 -13.42 15.88 -19.20
C MET A 194 -13.69 16.36 -17.79
N TRP A 195 -14.44 15.58 -17.00
CA TRP A 195 -14.64 15.85 -15.59
C TRP A 195 -14.82 14.53 -14.83
N ASN A 196 -14.59 14.58 -13.53
CA ASN A 196 -14.86 13.54 -12.56
C ASN A 196 -16.13 13.92 -11.80
N LYS A 197 -17.22 13.16 -11.97
CA LYS A 197 -18.48 13.44 -11.26
C LYS A 197 -18.24 13.32 -9.75
N GLN A 198 -18.64 14.37 -9.03
CA GLN A 198 -18.37 14.49 -7.60
C GLN A 198 -19.21 13.50 -6.80
N HIS A 199 -18.53 12.65 -6.03
CA HIS A 199 -19.12 11.69 -5.11
C HIS A 199 -18.09 11.38 -4.02
N PRO A 200 -18.47 11.05 -2.77
CA PRO A 200 -17.52 10.69 -1.72
C PRO A 200 -16.50 9.64 -2.17
N ASN A 201 -16.92 8.65 -2.96
CA ASN A 201 -16.06 7.57 -3.44
C ASN A 201 -15.20 7.91 -4.68
N THR A 202 -15.42 9.04 -5.36
CA THR A 202 -14.71 9.42 -6.61
C THR A 202 -13.91 10.71 -6.48
N THR A 203 -14.28 11.59 -5.54
CA THR A 203 -13.59 12.86 -5.25
C THR A 203 -13.25 13.02 -3.76
N GLY A 204 -13.97 12.36 -2.87
CA GLY A 204 -13.84 12.54 -1.42
C GLY A 204 -14.58 13.77 -0.88
N PRO A 205 -14.51 14.00 0.44
CA PRO A 205 -13.75 13.20 1.40
C PRO A 205 -14.43 11.86 1.77
N GLN A 206 -13.63 10.84 2.09
CA GLN A 206 -14.05 9.67 2.86
C GLN A 206 -13.20 9.54 4.11
N ALA A 207 -13.80 9.23 5.25
CA ALA A 207 -13.08 8.96 6.48
C ALA A 207 -13.38 7.55 7.01
N ARG A 208 -12.38 6.93 7.62
CA ARG A 208 -12.49 5.64 8.33
C ARG A 208 -11.65 5.69 9.58
N THR A 209 -12.19 5.15 10.66
CA THR A 209 -11.50 5.00 11.93
C THR A 209 -11.33 3.51 12.21
N VAL A 210 -10.12 3.11 12.59
CA VAL A 210 -9.81 1.75 13.04
C VAL A 210 -9.18 1.84 14.42
N THR A 211 -9.63 0.96 15.30
CA THR A 211 -9.19 0.88 16.69
C THR A 211 -8.59 -0.49 16.96
N ALA A 212 -7.47 -0.53 17.66
CA ALA A 212 -6.89 -1.76 18.21
C ALA A 212 -6.37 -1.48 19.62
N GLY A 213 -6.91 -2.19 20.61
CA GLY A 213 -6.65 -1.90 22.02
C GLY A 213 -7.04 -0.47 22.37
N ALA A 214 -6.12 0.26 23.00
CA ALA A 214 -6.30 1.67 23.37
C ALA A 214 -5.97 2.67 22.23
N VAL A 215 -5.49 2.20 21.09
CA VAL A 215 -5.07 3.06 19.97
C VAL A 215 -6.20 3.14 18.93
N SER A 216 -6.60 4.36 18.59
CA SER A 216 -7.57 4.63 17.52
C SER A 216 -6.94 5.58 16.50
N VAL A 217 -7.06 5.23 15.22
CA VAL A 217 -6.53 6.00 14.09
C VAL A 217 -7.64 6.31 13.11
N THR A 218 -7.74 7.58 12.70
CA THR A 218 -8.68 8.05 11.69
C THR A 218 -7.91 8.46 10.44
N ALA A 219 -8.24 7.86 9.31
CA ALA A 219 -7.73 8.24 7.99
C ALA A 219 -8.83 8.97 7.20
N THR A 220 -8.47 10.05 6.51
CA THR A 220 -9.35 10.86 5.66
C THR A 220 -8.75 10.99 4.26
N ALA A 221 -9.43 10.46 3.26
CA ALA A 221 -9.00 10.44 1.86
C ALA A 221 -9.76 11.46 1.00
N LYS A 222 -9.03 12.16 0.12
CA LYS A 222 -9.59 13.06 -0.91
C LYS A 222 -8.76 13.01 -2.19
N VAL A 223 -9.41 13.10 -3.35
CA VAL A 223 -8.68 13.22 -4.63
C VAL A 223 -7.98 14.56 -4.70
N SER A 224 -6.66 14.54 -4.95
CA SER A 224 -5.84 15.74 -5.14
C SER A 224 -5.64 16.09 -6.62
N LYS A 225 -5.61 15.10 -7.52
CA LYS A 225 -5.54 15.30 -8.97
C LYS A 225 -6.05 14.09 -9.74
N VAL A 226 -6.39 14.33 -11.01
CA VAL A 226 -6.67 13.29 -12.01
C VAL A 226 -5.75 13.53 -13.20
N VAL A 227 -4.99 12.51 -13.59
CA VAL A 227 -4.17 12.53 -14.81
C VAL A 227 -4.89 11.76 -15.89
N TRP A 228 -5.20 12.44 -16.99
CA TRP A 228 -5.88 11.90 -18.16
C TRP A 228 -4.86 11.58 -19.24
N ASN A 229 -4.64 10.31 -19.54
CA ASN A 229 -3.97 9.89 -20.76
C ASN A 229 -5.00 9.84 -21.88
N MET A 230 -4.79 10.62 -22.94
CA MET A 230 -5.79 10.84 -23.98
C MET A 230 -5.75 9.80 -25.10
N GLY A 231 -4.82 8.84 -25.07
CA GLY A 231 -4.68 7.79 -26.07
C GLY A 231 -4.01 8.23 -27.38
N ASP A 232 -3.75 9.52 -27.58
CA ASP A 232 -2.99 10.09 -28.72
C ASP A 232 -1.52 10.38 -28.36
N GLY A 233 -1.05 9.86 -27.22
CA GLY A 233 0.27 10.10 -26.67
C GLY A 233 0.35 11.34 -25.76
N SER A 234 -0.71 12.14 -25.66
CA SER A 234 -0.76 13.28 -24.75
C SER A 234 -1.33 12.93 -23.37
N SER A 235 -1.05 13.77 -22.38
CA SER A 235 -1.65 13.67 -21.05
C SER A 235 -2.01 15.04 -20.48
N VAL A 236 -3.13 15.12 -19.76
CA VAL A 236 -3.64 16.34 -19.12
C VAL A 236 -3.79 16.08 -17.62
N THR A 237 -3.24 16.97 -16.79
CA THR A 237 -3.39 16.89 -15.33
C THR A 237 -4.42 17.90 -14.87
N CYS A 238 -5.50 17.42 -14.26
CA CYS A 238 -6.59 18.25 -13.72
C CYS A 238 -6.60 18.15 -12.19
N THR A 239 -6.49 19.28 -11.50
CA THR A 239 -6.46 19.35 -10.01
C THR A 239 -7.83 19.66 -9.41
N LYS A 240 -8.83 19.92 -10.25
CA LYS A 240 -10.23 20.11 -9.88
C LYS A 240 -11.07 18.96 -10.43
N PRO A 241 -12.22 18.65 -9.82
CA PRO A 241 -13.14 17.65 -10.36
C PRO A 241 -13.58 17.91 -11.80
N GLY A 242 -13.55 19.15 -12.29
CA GLY A 242 -14.04 19.47 -13.63
C GLY A 242 -15.48 19.99 -13.62
N GLU A 243 -15.83 20.84 -14.58
CA GLU A 243 -17.18 21.30 -14.83
C GLU A 243 -17.86 20.45 -15.92
N PRO A 244 -19.06 19.90 -15.68
CA PRO A 244 -19.81 19.21 -16.72
C PRO A 244 -20.10 20.10 -17.93
N TYR A 245 -19.82 19.59 -19.13
CA TYR A 245 -20.12 20.31 -20.37
C TYR A 245 -21.63 20.55 -20.53
N GLN A 246 -21.99 21.74 -21.01
CA GLN A 246 -23.34 22.08 -21.44
C GLN A 246 -23.35 22.47 -22.91
N ALA A 247 -24.41 22.12 -23.64
CA ALA A 247 -24.50 22.42 -25.08
C ALA A 247 -24.38 23.93 -25.40
N SER A 248 -24.77 24.80 -24.47
CA SER A 248 -24.60 26.26 -24.54
C SER A 248 -23.12 26.69 -24.61
N TYR A 249 -22.18 25.81 -24.27
CA TYR A 249 -20.75 26.06 -24.34
C TYR A 249 -20.21 25.96 -25.76
N GLY A 250 -20.88 25.21 -26.64
CA GLY A 250 -20.51 25.10 -28.05
C GLY A 250 -19.07 24.63 -28.21
N LYS A 251 -18.25 25.45 -28.89
CA LYS A 251 -16.83 25.16 -29.19
C LYS A 251 -15.85 25.73 -28.16
N ARG A 252 -16.34 26.24 -27.02
CA ARG A 252 -15.45 26.78 -25.98
C ARG A 252 -14.57 25.68 -25.39
N GLU A 253 -13.34 26.04 -25.05
CA GLU A 253 -12.45 25.18 -24.28
C GLU A 253 -12.93 25.06 -22.84
N SER A 254 -12.64 23.91 -22.21
CA SER A 254 -12.93 23.71 -20.80
C SER A 254 -12.11 24.67 -19.93
N PRO A 255 -12.71 25.35 -18.94
CA PRO A 255 -11.99 26.24 -18.04
C PRO A 255 -11.07 25.51 -17.07
N ASP A 256 -11.24 24.20 -16.89
CA ASP A 256 -10.56 23.43 -15.85
C ASP A 256 -9.96 22.10 -16.30
N CYS A 257 -10.56 21.41 -17.28
CA CYS A 257 -10.08 20.11 -17.74
C CYS A 257 -10.55 19.80 -19.18
N GLY A 258 -9.68 20.01 -20.16
CA GLY A 258 -9.97 19.76 -21.57
C GLY A 258 -8.73 19.36 -22.37
N HIS A 259 -8.96 18.79 -23.56
CA HIS A 259 -7.92 18.40 -24.51
C HIS A 259 -8.38 18.68 -25.95
N VAL A 260 -7.43 18.98 -26.84
CA VAL A 260 -7.70 19.13 -28.28
C VAL A 260 -6.87 18.12 -29.06
N TYR A 261 -7.57 17.18 -29.70
CA TYR A 261 -6.94 16.19 -30.58
C TYR A 261 -6.47 16.82 -31.89
N ARG A 262 -5.26 16.47 -32.32
CA ARG A 262 -4.63 16.95 -33.57
C ARG A 262 -4.81 16.01 -34.76
N HIS A 263 -5.21 14.76 -34.50
CA HIS A 263 -5.37 13.72 -35.50
C HIS A 263 -6.64 12.91 -35.21
N THR A 264 -7.17 12.26 -36.25
CA THR A 264 -8.34 11.39 -36.12
C THR A 264 -8.01 10.13 -35.34
N SER A 265 -8.99 9.51 -34.70
CA SER A 265 -8.85 8.18 -34.08
C SER A 265 -8.89 7.02 -35.09
N ARG A 266 -8.82 7.32 -36.40
CA ARG A 266 -8.80 6.30 -37.45
C ARG A 266 -7.50 5.49 -37.36
N GLY A 267 -7.63 4.16 -37.38
CA GLY A 267 -6.49 3.24 -37.24
C GLY A 267 -6.23 2.80 -35.79
N GLU A 268 -6.84 3.48 -34.82
CA GLU A 268 -6.88 3.00 -33.43
C GLU A 268 -7.86 1.83 -33.27
N ALA A 269 -7.73 1.08 -32.18
CA ALA A 269 -8.64 0.00 -31.84
C ALA A 269 -10.10 0.51 -31.79
N GLY A 270 -10.97 -0.07 -32.64
CA GLY A 270 -12.37 0.36 -32.76
C GLY A 270 -12.56 1.78 -33.32
N ASN A 271 -11.53 2.35 -33.95
CA ASN A 271 -11.47 3.74 -34.42
C ASN A 271 -11.74 4.77 -33.31
N LYS A 272 -11.25 4.52 -32.09
CA LYS A 272 -11.42 5.38 -30.92
C LYS A 272 -10.11 5.50 -30.14
N PHE A 273 -9.85 6.67 -29.58
CA PHE A 273 -8.80 6.82 -28.59
C PHE A 273 -9.28 6.25 -27.24
N LYS A 274 -8.43 5.46 -26.59
CA LYS A 274 -8.63 5.02 -25.21
C LYS A 274 -8.18 6.12 -24.27
N VAL A 275 -9.12 6.69 -23.53
CA VAL A 275 -8.84 7.72 -22.52
C VAL A 275 -8.77 7.04 -21.16
N THR A 276 -7.65 7.18 -20.46
CA THR A 276 -7.44 6.58 -19.13
C THR A 276 -7.26 7.70 -18.11
N ALA A 277 -8.10 7.71 -17.07
CA ALA A 277 -8.05 8.67 -15.97
C ALA A 277 -7.50 7.99 -14.71
N THR A 278 -6.36 8.47 -14.25
CA THR A 278 -5.69 8.02 -13.02
C THR A 278 -5.93 9.07 -11.93
N SER A 279 -6.84 8.75 -11.00
CA SER A 279 -7.12 9.59 -9.82
C SER A 279 -6.09 9.33 -8.74
N THR A 280 -5.42 10.39 -8.26
CA THR A 280 -4.55 10.34 -7.08
C THR A 280 -5.34 10.78 -5.85
N TRP A 281 -5.49 9.86 -4.90
CA TRP A 281 -6.04 10.11 -3.58
C TRP A 281 -4.92 10.46 -2.62
N THR A 282 -5.05 11.60 -1.96
CA THR A 282 -4.22 11.98 -0.82
C THR A 282 -5.00 11.65 0.44
N ILE A 283 -4.39 10.89 1.34
CA ILE A 283 -4.99 10.44 2.58
C ILE A 283 -4.18 11.02 3.72
N HIS A 284 -4.82 11.79 4.58
CA HIS A 284 -4.23 12.24 5.83
C HIS A 284 -4.78 11.38 6.97
N TRP A 285 -3.92 10.92 7.88
CA TRP A 285 -4.35 10.17 9.04
C TRP A 285 -3.73 10.68 10.33
N GLU A 286 -4.46 10.50 11.42
CA GLU A 286 -4.04 10.87 12.77
C GLU A 286 -4.58 9.87 13.81
N GLY A 287 -3.80 9.60 14.85
CA GLY A 287 -4.19 8.74 15.96
C GLY A 287 -3.01 8.13 16.69
N GLY A 288 -3.23 7.73 17.94
CA GLY A 288 -2.15 7.17 18.77
C GLY A 288 -1.00 8.13 19.09
N GLY A 289 -1.22 9.45 18.95
CA GLY A 289 -0.18 10.48 19.12
C GLY A 289 0.69 10.71 17.89
N GLU A 290 0.40 10.03 16.77
CA GLU A 290 1.10 10.15 15.50
C GLU A 290 0.15 10.63 14.39
N SER A 291 0.73 11.13 13.31
CA SER A 291 0.01 11.46 12.09
C SER A 291 0.89 11.21 10.87
N GLY A 292 0.27 11.11 9.70
CA GLY A 292 1.00 10.91 8.46
C GLY A 292 0.11 11.04 7.23
N ASP A 293 0.74 10.90 6.07
CA ASP A 293 0.07 10.92 4.78
C ASP A 293 0.32 9.63 4.01
N LEU A 294 -0.72 9.14 3.34
CA LEU A 294 -0.67 8.02 2.40
C LEU A 294 -1.16 8.50 1.04
N THR A 295 -0.72 7.82 -0.02
CA THR A 295 -1.16 8.11 -1.40
C THR A 295 -1.62 6.85 -2.09
N GLU A 296 -2.80 6.91 -2.69
CA GLU A 296 -3.40 5.80 -3.44
C GLU A 296 -3.76 6.26 -4.85
N THR A 297 -3.64 5.38 -5.84
CA THR A 297 -4.09 5.66 -7.21
C THR A 297 -5.21 4.73 -7.63
N ARG A 298 -6.20 5.27 -8.34
CA ARG A 298 -7.30 4.48 -8.89
C ARG A 298 -7.52 4.87 -10.35
N GLU A 299 -7.62 3.86 -11.21
CA GLU A 299 -7.80 4.07 -12.63
C GLU A 299 -9.23 3.83 -13.07
N SER A 300 -9.60 4.54 -14.13
CA SER A 300 -10.86 4.39 -14.86
C SER A 300 -10.57 4.68 -16.33
N ALA A 301 -11.34 4.09 -17.24
CA ALA A 301 -11.12 4.29 -18.66
C ALA A 301 -12.43 4.50 -19.41
N THR A 302 -12.34 5.28 -20.48
CA THR A 302 -13.41 5.52 -21.45
C THR A 302 -12.81 5.53 -22.86
N THR A 303 -13.65 5.75 -23.86
CA THR A 303 -13.21 5.91 -25.25
C THR A 303 -13.87 7.12 -25.88
N VAL A 304 -13.15 7.79 -26.79
CA VAL A 304 -13.67 8.91 -27.57
C VAL A 304 -13.37 8.70 -29.05
N ALA A 305 -14.38 8.91 -29.90
CA ALA A 305 -14.20 8.88 -31.36
C ALA A 305 -13.88 10.30 -31.85
N ILE A 306 -12.81 10.45 -32.63
CA ILE A 306 -12.38 11.73 -33.20
C ILE A 306 -12.31 11.60 -34.72
N GLY A 307 -13.18 12.32 -35.43
CA GLY A 307 -13.20 12.42 -36.87
C GLY A 307 -12.63 13.74 -37.37
N GLU A 308 -12.52 13.87 -38.69
CA GLU A 308 -12.20 15.13 -39.36
C GLU A 308 -13.43 15.59 -40.16
N LEU A 309 -13.68 16.89 -40.21
CA LEU A 309 -14.75 17.43 -41.03
C LEU A 309 -14.31 17.42 -42.50
N GLN A 310 -14.89 16.53 -43.29
CA GLN A 310 -14.68 16.48 -44.73
C GLN A 310 -15.76 17.32 -45.42
N VAL A 311 -15.36 18.41 -46.08
CA VAL A 311 -16.26 19.18 -46.96
C VAL A 311 -16.16 18.56 -48.35
N VAL A 312 -17.22 17.88 -48.78
CA VAL A 312 -17.36 17.44 -50.17
C VAL A 312 -17.89 18.63 -50.96
N GLY A 313 -16.99 19.29 -51.69
CA GLY A 313 -17.32 20.37 -52.62
C GLY A 313 -17.75 19.85 -53.99
#